data_AF-A0A7X8ZHD5-F1
#
_entry.id   AF-A0A7X8ZHD5-F1
#
_cell.length_a   1.000
_cell.length_b   1.000
_cell.length_c   1.000
_cell.angle_alpha   90.00
_cell.angle_beta   90.00
_cell.angle_gamma   90.00
#
_symmetry.space_group_name_H-M   'P 1'
#
loop_
_entity.id
_entity.type
_entity.pdbx_description
1 polymer ?
#
loop_
_entity_poly.entity_id
_entity_poly.type
_entity_poly.pdbx_seq_one_letter_code
_entity_poly.pdbx_strand_id
1 'polypeptide(L)' 'TVLLDKLGFSLKRMRFVHPKREQKALMVLLEASSKGQKGDLKVIPPLIVHDDTGGYTETARGILKI' A
#
# COMPACT_ATOMS: atom_id res chain seq x y z
N THR A 1 0.03 15.15 14.19
CA THR A 1 1.11 14.87 13.21
C THR A 1 1.43 13.38 13.21
N VAL A 2 1.49 12.75 12.04
CA VAL A 2 1.89 11.33 11.88
C VAL A 2 3.34 11.16 12.32
N LEU A 3 3.69 10.04 12.98
CA LEU A 3 5.03 9.76 13.52
C LEU A 3 6.16 10.02 12.51
N LEU A 4 5.95 9.62 11.25
CA LEU A 4 6.91 9.82 10.16
C LEU A 4 7.27 11.29 9.93
N ASP A 5 6.29 12.19 10.02
CA ASP A 5 6.53 13.64 9.85
C ASP A 5 7.42 14.19 10.96
N LYS A 6 7.23 13.71 12.19
CA LYS A 6 8.09 14.07 13.33
C LYS A 6 9.52 13.55 13.19
N LEU A 7 9.69 12.43 12.48
CA LEU A 7 10.99 11.82 12.21
C LEU A 7 11.67 12.37 10.94
N GLY A 8 11.11 13.41 10.31
CA GLY A 8 11.69 14.03 9.11
C GLY A 8 11.41 13.28 7.79
N PHE A 9 10.44 12.37 7.80
CA PHE A 9 9.97 11.66 6.62
C PHE A 9 8.68 12.27 6.09
N SER A 10 8.66 12.60 4.80
CA SER A 10 7.44 12.98 4.10
C SER A 10 6.80 11.74 3.50
N LEU A 11 5.52 11.52 3.78
CA LEU A 11 4.71 10.52 3.08
C LEU A 11 4.57 10.89 1.61
N LYS A 12 4.60 9.87 0.73
CA LYS A 12 4.57 10.01 -0.73
C LYS A 12 3.50 9.13 -1.36
N ARG A 13 3.40 7.87 -0.95
CA ARG A 13 2.41 6.94 -1.49
C ARG A 13 1.76 6.10 -0.40
N MET A 14 0.48 5.83 -0.59
CA MET A 14 -0.29 4.90 0.24
C MET A 14 -1.04 3.91 -0.64
N ARG A 15 -1.00 2.62 -0.27
CA ARG A 15 -1.75 1.56 -0.93
C ARG A 15 -2.46 0.69 0.10
N PHE A 16 -3.77 0.52 -0.04
CA PHE A 16 -4.53 -0.43 0.78
C PHE A 16 -4.29 -1.87 0.31
N VAL A 17 -4.24 -2.81 1.24
CA VAL A 17 -4.09 -4.24 0.96
C VAL A 17 -5.32 -4.98 1.47
N HIS A 18 -6.05 -5.57 0.53
CA HIS A 18 -7.28 -6.32 0.78
C HIS A 18 -7.02 -7.81 0.49
N PRO A 19 -7.42 -8.73 1.39
CA PRO A 19 -7.29 -10.15 1.12
C PRO A 19 -8.09 -10.58 -0.11
N LYS A 20 -9.32 -10.06 -0.24
CA LYS A 20 -10.21 -10.22 -1.41
C LYS A 20 -10.89 -8.89 -1.71
N ARG A 21 -11.44 -8.74 -2.92
CA ARG A 21 -12.03 -7.48 -3.41
C ARG A 21 -13.08 -6.87 -2.48
N GLU A 22 -14.01 -7.68 -2.00
CA GLU A 22 -15.14 -7.24 -1.16
C GLU A 22 -14.80 -7.23 0.34
N GLN A 23 -13.59 -7.65 0.72
CA GLN A 23 -13.17 -7.65 2.11
C GLN A 23 -12.51 -6.31 2.47
N LYS A 24 -12.61 -5.92 3.74
CA LYS A 24 -11.93 -4.73 4.26
C LYS A 24 -10.41 -4.84 4.11
N ALA A 25 -9.75 -3.70 3.98
CA ALA A 25 -8.29 -3.64 4.03
C ALA A 25 -7.80 -4.13 5.40
N LEU A 26 -6.80 -5.02 5.41
CA LEU A 26 -6.14 -5.47 6.63
C LEU A 26 -4.81 -4.74 6.87
N MET A 27 -4.20 -4.22 5.81
CA MET A 27 -2.92 -3.53 5.88
C MET A 27 -2.91 -2.31 4.95
N VAL A 28 -2.01 -1.39 5.25
CA VAL A 28 -1.65 -0.27 4.38
C VAL A 28 -0.15 -0.31 4.13
N LEU A 29 0.24 -0.11 2.88
CA LEU A 29 1.63 0.12 2.49
C LEU A 29 1.85 1.62 2.42
N LEU A 30 2.87 2.11 3.12
CA LEU A 30 3.27 3.51 3.11
C LEU A 30 4.67 3.62 2.53
N GLU A 31 4.83 4.56 1.62
CA GLU A 31 6.13 4.99 1.14
C GLU A 31 6.39 6.41 1.61
N ALA A 32 7.59 6.63 2.14
CA ALA A 32 8.04 7.91 2.63
C ALA A 32 9.49 8.18 2.19
N SER A 33 9.82 9.47 2.01
CA SER A 33 11.19 9.89 1.71
C SER A 33 11.71 10.85 2.78
N SER A 34 12.99 10.68 3.14
CA SER A 34 13.68 11.61 4.04
C SER A 34 13.90 12.95 3.35
N LYS A 35 13.70 14.05 4.07
CA LYS A 35 13.85 15.44 3.57
C LYS A 35 13.04 15.77 2.30
N GLY A 36 12.02 14.97 1.99
CA GLY A 36 11.16 15.21 0.83
C GLY A 36 10.18 16.37 1.04
N GLN A 37 9.70 16.95 -0.06
CA GLN A 37 8.64 17.96 -0.02
C GLN A 37 7.35 17.40 0.60
N LYS A 38 6.80 18.09 1.60
CA LYS A 38 5.54 17.70 2.25
C LYS A 38 4.34 18.05 1.35
N GLY A 39 3.25 17.28 1.45
CA GLY A 39 1.95 17.62 0.85
C GLY A 39 1.47 16.72 -0.28
N ASP A 40 2.35 15.96 -0.93
CA ASP A 40 2.00 15.14 -2.11
C ASP A 40 1.78 13.66 -1.79
N LEU A 41 0.82 13.36 -0.91
CA LEU A 41 0.44 11.96 -0.68
C LEU A 41 -0.45 11.46 -1.82
N LYS A 42 0.06 10.51 -2.61
CA LYS A 42 -0.72 9.81 -3.63
C LYS A 42 -1.29 8.50 -3.08
N VAL A 43 -2.61 8.39 -3.06
CA VAL A 43 -3.29 7.11 -2.82
C VAL A 43 -3.38 6.36 -4.15
N ILE A 44 -2.86 5.13 -4.20
CA ILE A 44 -2.86 4.31 -5.40
C ILE A 44 -3.87 3.15 -5.29
N PRO A 45 -4.30 2.55 -6.42
CA PRO A 45 -5.25 1.44 -6.41
C PRO A 45 -4.83 0.32 -5.45
N PRO A 46 -5.78 -0.33 -4.77
CA PRO A 46 -5.48 -1.33 -3.76
C PRO A 46 -4.70 -2.52 -4.35
N LEU A 47 -4.01 -3.24 -3.47
CA LEU A 47 -3.52 -4.58 -3.77
C LEU A 47 -4.58 -5.57 -3.30
N ILE A 48 -5.13 -6.34 -4.25
CA ILE A 48 -6.00 -7.48 -3.93
C ILE A 48 -5.12 -8.74 -3.93
N VAL A 49 -5.06 -9.43 -2.80
CA VAL A 49 -4.14 -10.57 -2.64
C VAL A 49 -4.67 -11.81 -3.36
N HIS A 50 -5.94 -12.17 -3.12
CA HIS A 50 -6.57 -13.35 -3.69
C HIS A 50 -7.72 -12.99 -4.65
N ASP A 51 -7.87 -13.80 -5.69
CA ASP A 51 -9.03 -13.76 -6.58
C ASP A 51 -10.21 -14.59 -6.02
N ASP A 52 -11.29 -14.67 -6.79
CA ASP A 52 -12.51 -15.38 -6.40
C ASP A 52 -12.34 -16.90 -6.35
N THR A 53 -11.31 -17.45 -7.01
CA THR A 53 -10.95 -18.87 -6.94
C THR A 53 -10.15 -19.22 -5.69
N GLY A 54 -9.70 -18.20 -4.93
CA GLY A 54 -8.84 -18.35 -3.76
C GLY A 54 -7.34 -18.36 -4.09
N GLY A 55 -6.97 -18.37 -5.38
CA GLY A 55 -5.59 -18.21 -5.84
C GLY A 55 -5.08 -16.78 -5.66
N TYR A 56 -3.77 -16.58 -5.75
CA TYR A 56 -3.17 -15.24 -5.79
C TYR A 56 -3.52 -14.52 -7.10
N THR A 57 -3.82 -13.22 -7.01
CA THR A 57 -3.94 -12.39 -8.21
C THR A 57 -2.60 -12.27 -8.93
N GLU A 58 -2.62 -11.98 -10.23
CA GLU A 58 -1.41 -11.75 -11.04
C GLU A 58 -0.50 -10.67 -10.43
N THR A 59 -1.09 -9.61 -9.87
CA THR A 59 -0.31 -8.56 -9.19
C THR A 59 0.39 -9.09 -7.94
N ALA A 60 -0.29 -9.93 -7.15
CA ALA A 60 0.31 -10.54 -5.96
C ALA A 60 1.40 -11.56 -6.34
N ARG A 61 1.18 -12.37 -7.39
CA ARG A 61 2.18 -13.29 -7.95
C ARG A 61 3.45 -12.57 -8.39
N GLY A 62 3.32 -11.45 -9.10
CA GLY A 62 4.46 -10.63 -9.52
C GLY A 62 5.29 -10.09 -8.35
N ILE A 63 4.67 -9.82 -7.20
CA ILE A 63 5.37 -9.39 -5.98
C ILE A 63 6.07 -10.57 -5.29
N LEU A 64 5.37 -11.71 -5.17
CA LEU A 64 5.86 -12.90 -4.48
C LEU A 64 6.85 -13.74 -5.31
N LYS A 65 6.92 -13.49 -6.63
CA LYS A 65 7.72 -14.25 -7.60
C LYS A 65 7.41 -15.75 -7.61
N ILE A 66 6.11 -16.07 -7.58
CA ILE A 66 5.55 -17.43 -7.62
C ILE A 66 4.56 -17.61 -8.77
#